data_AF-A0A958IR85-F1
#
_entry.id   AF-A0A958IR85-F1
#
_cell.length_a   1.000
_cell.length_b   1.000
_cell.length_c   1.000
_cell.angle_alpha   90.00
_cell.angle_beta   90.00
_cell.angle_gamma   90.00
#
_symmetry.space_group_name_H-M   'P 1'
#
loop_
_entity.id
_entity.type
_entity.pdbx_description
1 polymer ?
#
loop_
_entity_poly.entity_id
_entity_poly.type
_entity_poly.pdbx_seq_one_letter_code
_entity_poly.pdbx_strand_id
1 'polypeptide(L)'
;SAYIDLPRPINPDQAEIWAGLRPCTPDGLPYLGRTARYGNLSVAAGHAMIGMSTAPSSGKLISEVIVGEEPFLDINLLNVDRYA
;
A
#
# COMPACT_ATOMS: atom_id res chain seq x y z
N SER A 1 -19.65 -36.01 13.82
CA SER A 1 -19.37 -34.57 13.96
C SER A 1 -18.07 -34.29 13.23
N ALA A 2 -18.15 -33.71 12.03
CA ALA A 2 -16.99 -33.47 11.17
C ALA A 2 -16.28 -32.17 11.58
N TYR A 3 -15.56 -32.22 12.69
CA TYR A 3 -14.61 -31.15 13.01
C TYR A 3 -13.38 -31.34 12.11
N ILE A 4 -13.06 -30.31 11.31
CA ILE A 4 -11.85 -30.26 10.49
C ILE A 4 -10.64 -30.39 11.43
N ASP A 5 -9.79 -31.38 11.19
CA ASP A 5 -8.52 -31.53 11.90
C ASP A 5 -7.58 -30.42 11.43
N LEU A 6 -7.47 -29.36 12.23
CA LEU A 6 -6.59 -28.22 11.92
C LEU A 6 -5.14 -28.63 12.18
N PRO A 7 -4.19 -28.20 11.33
CA PRO A 7 -2.78 -28.47 11.55
C PRO A 7 -2.35 -27.96 12.93
N ARG A 8 -1.52 -28.75 13.62
CA ARG A 8 -0.96 -28.33 14.91
C ARG A 8 -0.20 -27.00 14.74
N PRO A 9 -0.33 -26.07 15.68
CA PRO A 9 0.39 -24.81 15.64
C PRO A 9 1.90 -25.07 15.58
N ILE A 10 2.60 -24.21 14.83
CA ILE A 10 4.07 -24.25 14.71
C ILE A 10 4.67 -24.09 16.11
N ASN A 11 5.73 -24.85 16.41
CA ASN A 11 6.48 -24.67 17.64
C ASN A 11 7.10 -23.26 17.65
N PRO A 12 6.71 -22.36 18.59
CA PRO A 12 7.23 -21.00 18.63
C PRO A 12 8.75 -20.94 18.84
N ASP A 13 9.35 -21.97 19.46
CA ASP A 13 10.80 -22.07 19.67
C ASP A 13 11.59 -22.21 18.35
N GLN A 14 10.91 -22.48 17.23
CA GLN A 14 11.51 -22.63 15.91
C GLN A 14 11.26 -21.42 14.99
N ALA A 15 10.55 -20.39 15.45
CA ALA A 15 10.22 -19.22 14.65
C ALA A 15 11.25 -18.09 14.84
N GLU A 16 11.67 -17.47 13.74
CA GLU A 16 12.46 -16.24 13.80
C GLU A 16 11.54 -15.04 14.12
N ILE A 17 11.86 -14.32 15.20
CA ILE A 17 11.14 -13.10 15.59
C ILE A 17 11.74 -11.92 14.83
N TRP A 18 10.89 -11.21 14.07
CA TRP A 18 11.28 -9.99 13.38
C TRP A 18 10.27 -8.87 13.62
N ALA A 19 10.73 -7.63 13.45
CA ALA A 19 9.88 -6.44 13.52
C ALA A 19 10.17 -5.53 12.32
N GLY A 20 9.15 -4.81 11.86
CA GLY A 20 9.27 -3.85 10.77
C GLY A 20 8.28 -2.71 10.91
N LEU A 21 8.68 -1.54 10.41
CA LEU A 21 7.85 -0.34 10.44
C LEU A 21 6.71 -0.46 9.40
N ARG A 22 5.53 0.06 9.76
CA ARG A 22 4.41 0.21 8.84
C ARG A 22 4.33 1.67 8.40
N PRO A 23 4.51 1.98 7.10
CA PRO A 23 4.36 3.34 6.62
C PRO A 23 2.87 3.69 6.61
N CYS A 24 2.45 4.51 7.58
CA CYS A 24 1.06 4.94 7.76
C CYS A 24 0.97 6.45 7.53
N THR A 25 -0.07 6.86 6.82
CA THR A 25 -0.45 8.27 6.66
C THR A 25 -1.42 8.68 7.79
N PRO A 26 -1.68 9.99 7.99
CA PRO A 26 -2.58 10.46 9.05
C PRO A 26 -4.02 9.91 9.00
N ASP A 27 -4.54 9.66 7.79
CA ASP A 27 -5.88 9.13 7.52
C ASP A 27 -5.90 7.62 7.21
N GLY A 28 -4.74 6.97 7.15
CA GLY A 28 -4.61 5.56 6.75
C GLY A 28 -4.76 5.28 5.25
N LEU A 29 -4.97 6.31 4.40
CA LEU A 29 -5.00 6.16 2.94
C LEU A 29 -3.60 6.35 2.33
N PRO A 30 -3.17 5.58 1.32
CA PRO A 30 -1.87 5.77 0.71
C PRO A 30 -1.75 7.15 0.03
N TYR A 31 -0.51 7.60 -0.15
CA TYR A 31 -0.18 8.69 -1.08
C TYR A 31 0.11 8.11 -2.45
N LEU A 32 -0.65 8.54 -3.46
CA LEU A 32 -0.53 8.17 -4.87
C LEU A 32 -0.65 9.41 -5.75
N GLY A 33 0.36 9.66 -6.59
CA GLY A 33 0.31 10.72 -7.59
C GLY A 33 1.63 11.45 -7.82
N ARG A 34 1.58 12.50 -8.63
CA ARG A 34 2.68 13.48 -8.80
C ARG A 34 2.59 14.55 -7.74
N THR A 35 3.75 15.04 -7.28
CA THR A 35 3.80 16.21 -6.40
C THR A 35 3.59 17.50 -7.19
N ALA A 36 2.89 18.47 -6.63
CA ALA A 36 2.75 19.81 -7.19
C ALA A 36 4.08 20.59 -7.16
N ARG A 37 4.94 20.30 -6.18
CA ARG A 37 6.23 20.98 -6.00
C ARG A 37 7.29 20.56 -7.02
N TYR A 38 7.30 19.29 -7.41
CA TYR A 38 8.32 18.73 -8.30
C TYR A 38 7.66 17.91 -9.42
N GLY A 39 7.70 18.44 -10.66
CA GLY A 39 7.05 17.81 -11.82
C GLY A 39 7.64 16.48 -12.26
N ASN A 40 8.84 16.14 -11.79
CA ASN A 40 9.54 14.88 -12.06
C ASN A 40 9.49 13.89 -10.87
N LEU A 41 8.67 14.15 -9.85
CA LEU A 41 8.52 13.29 -8.67
C LEU A 41 7.09 12.73 -8.58
N SER A 42 7.00 11.40 -8.54
CA SER A 42 5.77 10.66 -8.26
C SER A 42 5.95 9.81 -7.00
N VAL A 43 4.88 9.65 -6.23
CA VAL A 43 4.87 8.90 -4.96
C VAL A 43 3.81 7.81 -5.02
N ALA A 44 4.17 6.63 -4.51
CA ALA A 44 3.28 5.51 -4.24
C ALA A 44 3.71 4.87 -2.91
N ALA A 45 3.18 5.35 -1.78
CA ALA A 45 3.61 4.96 -0.45
C ALA A 45 2.48 5.07 0.58
N GLY A 46 2.72 4.59 1.80
CA GLY A 46 1.77 4.77 2.92
C GLY A 46 0.68 3.69 3.03
N HIS A 47 0.87 2.53 2.40
CA HIS A 47 -0.13 1.43 2.38
C HIS A 47 -0.26 0.61 3.67
N ALA A 48 0.43 1.00 4.76
CA ALA A 48 0.30 0.39 6.08
C ALA A 48 0.35 -1.16 6.07
N MET A 49 -0.69 -1.83 6.60
CA MET A 49 -0.76 -3.28 6.73
C MET A 49 -1.11 -3.99 5.41
N ILE A 50 -1.73 -3.29 4.46
CA ILE A 50 -2.34 -3.87 3.26
C ILE A 50 -1.50 -3.71 1.99
N GLY A 51 -0.28 -3.19 2.11
CA GLY A 51 0.59 -2.87 0.97
C GLY A 51 0.79 -4.00 -0.03
N MET A 52 0.99 -5.25 0.43
CA MET A 52 1.13 -6.39 -0.50
C MET A 52 -0.16 -6.67 -1.27
N SER A 53 -1.32 -6.58 -0.61
CA SER A 53 -2.63 -6.79 -1.25
C SER A 53 -2.96 -5.68 -2.25
N THR A 54 -2.58 -4.43 -1.96
CA THR A 54 -2.89 -3.27 -2.80
C THR A 54 -1.81 -2.93 -3.83
N ALA A 55 -0.66 -3.61 -3.81
CA ALA A 55 0.47 -3.32 -4.68
C ALA A 55 0.12 -3.39 -6.18
N PRO A 56 -0.60 -4.40 -6.70
CA PRO A 56 -0.92 -4.47 -8.13
C PRO A 56 -1.79 -3.30 -8.60
N SER A 57 -2.85 -2.97 -7.85
CA SER A 57 -3.74 -1.86 -8.17
C SER A 57 -3.01 -0.51 -8.08
N SER A 58 -2.21 -0.30 -7.03
CA SER A 58 -1.44 0.94 -6.86
C SER A 58 -0.36 1.10 -7.93
N GLY A 59 0.30 0.00 -8.31
CA GLY A 59 1.29 -0.02 -9.38
C GLY A 59 0.72 0.38 -10.73
N LYS A 60 -0.48 -0.13 -11.06
CA LYS A 60 -1.20 0.29 -12.27
C LYS A 60 -1.57 1.77 -12.22
N LEU A 61 -2.20 2.24 -11.14
CA LEU A 61 -2.58 3.65 -10.98
C LEU A 61 -1.37 4.59 -11.13
N ILE A 62 -0.26 4.29 -10.46
CA ILE A 62 0.92 5.17 -10.54
C ILE A 62 1.57 5.12 -11.93
N SER A 63 1.51 3.99 -12.64
CA SER A 63 1.99 3.92 -14.02
C SER A 63 1.20 4.84 -14.95
N GLU A 64 -0.14 4.82 -14.86
CA GLU A 64 -1.05 5.69 -15.64
C GLU A 64 -0.74 7.16 -15.36
N VAL A 65 -0.59 7.52 -14.07
CA VAL A 65 -0.17 8.87 -13.66
C VAL A 65 1.18 9.25 -14.29
N ILE A 66 2.19 8.36 -14.23
CA ILE A 66 3.53 8.64 -14.75
C ILE A 66 3.51 8.88 -16.26
N VAL A 67 2.75 8.11 -17.04
CA VAL A 67 2.68 8.31 -18.50
C VAL A 67 1.71 9.42 -18.91
N GLY A 68 0.94 9.97 -17.97
CA GLY A 68 -0.02 11.05 -18.23
C GLY A 68 -1.36 10.56 -18.75
N GLU A 69 -1.70 9.31 -18.46
CA GLU A 69 -3.01 8.72 -18.75
C GLU A 69 -4.01 9.01 -17.62
N GLU A 70 -5.30 8.95 -17.94
CA GLU A 70 -6.36 9.01 -16.93
C GLU A 70 -6.35 7.73 -16.08
N PRO A 71 -6.20 7.82 -14.75
CA PRO A 71 -6.18 6.65 -13.90
C PRO A 71 -7.49 5.87 -13.95
N PHE A 72 -7.44 4.53 -13.89
CA PHE A 72 -8.66 3.71 -13.96
C PHE A 72 -9.62 3.87 -12.76
N LEU A 73 -9.15 4.50 -11.68
CA LEU A 73 -9.90 4.84 -10.48
C LEU A 73 -9.59 6.29 -10.09
N ASP A 74 -10.57 7.02 -9.58
CA ASP A 74 -10.32 8.35 -9.01
C ASP A 74 -9.35 8.26 -7.82
N ILE A 75 -8.22 8.95 -7.94
CA ILE A 75 -7.15 9.00 -6.93
C ILE A 75 -7.11 10.33 -6.17
N ASN A 76 -8.10 11.21 -6.31
CA ASN A 76 -8.10 12.53 -5.65
C ASN A 76 -7.96 12.43 -4.12
N LEU A 77 -8.61 11.44 -3.48
CA LEU A 77 -8.47 11.19 -2.04
C LEU A 77 -7.09 10.66 -1.66
N LEU A 78 -6.32 10.15 -2.62
CA LEU A 78 -4.99 9.58 -2.44
C LEU A 78 -3.89 10.59 -2.78
N ASN A 79 -4.26 11.83 -3.15
CA ASN A 79 -3.32 12.85 -3.60
C ASN A 79 -2.17 13.05 -2.60
N VAL A 80 -0.95 13.14 -3.13
CA VAL A 80 0.30 13.30 -2.37
C VAL A 80 0.33 14.60 -1.57
N ASP A 81 -0.32 15.64 -2.08
CA ASP A 81 -0.31 16.99 -1.51
C ASP A 81 -1.55 17.28 -0.64
N ARG A 82 -2.35 16.27 -0.29
CA ARG A 82 -3.62 16.47 0.46
C ARG A 82 -3.49 17.09 1.85
N TYR A 83 -2.27 17.17 2.39
CA TYR A 83 -1.93 17.82 3.67
C TYR A 83 -0.76 18.81 3.57
N ALA A 84 -0.33 19.14 2.34
CA ALA A 84 0.85 19.98 2.10
C ALA A 84 0.52 21.48 2.15
#